data_AF-A0AA36HZZ5-F1
#
_entry.id   AF-A0AA36HZZ5-F1
#
_cell.length_a   1.000
_cell.length_b   1.000
_cell.length_c   1.000
_cell.angle_alpha   90.00
_cell.angle_beta   90.00
_cell.angle_gamma   90.00
#
_symmetry.space_group_name_H-M   'P 1'
#
loop_
_entity.id
_entity.type
_entity.pdbx_description
1 polymer ?
#
loop_
_entity_poly.entity_id
_entity_poly.type
_entity_poly.pdbx_seq_one_letter_code
_entity_poly.pdbx_strand_id
1 'polypeptide(L)'
;MAKNPWLPEPKAQCWVWFRPLGSETSGPRDAAALPHTSAAHEERRRNGLWGHQAYRLAPAVFVGDAEDMVVVKEMRDSKAQLKVRPGLVLDYYEGLLVLEALALSDAQCPWFEHVKDILEKEKLQRNLSPSLYVSKKLLTAAVTGPQFVTREGQVVAHRRAPLRADGPQEVEAPPGWYQVDRLLEYLPPWEAFVHPKCGLYQDYYLVQWAPPHAMDSYADTPQGCEQFPHATWEPDECLPDELDALRISAKKRWLEAQREKEKDGGNPRKFVRSVGEEVKADRKRLVEEVPAARKLAKVYNLDLHRHMKHGLREALHTELTEGDKHRIQTGWPKRQSEYPPSFGPAMPPGFCWDSCRCMEDWHTGPQTDEGKSWLDHVLRDQKLKAAIESFKTQQFLQVRGKVTNQGYFQPLTVAPRDPRQEERRLCQQASRRTEASSRERRT
;
A
#
# COMPACT_ATOMS: atom_id res chain seq x y z
N MET A 1 -29.22 2.76 -0.07
CA MET A 1 -27.76 2.58 0.10
C MET A 1 -27.42 1.15 -0.26
N ALA A 2 -26.31 0.91 -0.97
CA ALA A 2 -25.86 -0.46 -1.23
C ALA A 2 -25.53 -1.13 0.12
N LYS A 3 -26.01 -2.36 0.33
CA LYS A 3 -25.69 -3.14 1.55
C LYS A 3 -24.18 -3.34 1.61
N ASN A 4 -23.57 -3.06 2.76
CA ASN A 4 -22.15 -3.33 2.96
C ASN A 4 -21.92 -4.86 2.88
N PRO A 5 -21.17 -5.36 1.87
CA PRO A 5 -21.03 -6.80 1.64
C PRO A 5 -20.18 -7.50 2.71
N TRP A 6 -19.58 -6.73 3.62
CA TRP A 6 -18.73 -7.21 4.70
C TRP A 6 -19.47 -7.36 6.03
N LEU A 7 -20.70 -6.85 6.12
CA LEU A 7 -21.52 -7.02 7.32
C LEU A 7 -22.21 -8.40 7.31
N PRO A 8 -22.34 -9.04 8.48
CA PRO A 8 -23.11 -10.27 8.62
C PRO A 8 -24.58 -10.09 8.22
N GLU A 9 -25.25 -11.20 7.93
CA GLU A 9 -26.71 -11.18 7.76
C GLU A 9 -27.42 -10.90 9.10
N PRO A 10 -28.61 -10.28 9.11
CA PRO A 10 -29.39 -10.09 10.33
C PRO A 10 -29.60 -11.40 11.09
N LYS A 11 -29.42 -11.34 12.42
CA LYS A 11 -29.43 -12.46 13.37
C LYS A 11 -28.24 -13.42 13.25
N ALA A 12 -27.28 -13.18 12.36
CA ALA A 12 -26.05 -13.95 12.33
C ALA A 12 -25.16 -13.64 13.56
N GLN A 13 -24.41 -14.64 13.98
CA GLN A 13 -23.36 -14.45 14.97
C GLN A 13 -22.23 -13.62 14.36
N CYS A 14 -21.58 -12.81 15.19
CA CYS A 14 -20.49 -11.93 14.80
C CYS A 14 -19.60 -11.66 16.02
N TRP A 15 -18.52 -10.91 15.80
CA TRP A 15 -17.68 -10.41 16.89
C TRP A 15 -17.65 -8.90 16.88
N VAL A 16 -17.45 -8.30 18.05
CA VAL A 16 -17.31 -6.85 18.21
C VAL A 16 -16.03 -6.55 18.96
N TRP A 17 -15.28 -5.56 18.49
CA TRP A 17 -14.08 -5.10 19.17
C TRP A 17 -14.39 -4.19 20.37
N PHE A 18 -13.75 -4.49 21.50
CA PHE A 18 -13.86 -3.74 22.75
C PHE A 18 -12.49 -3.40 23.33
N ARG A 19 -12.48 -2.45 24.25
CA ARG A 19 -11.35 -2.25 25.18
C ARG A 19 -11.13 -3.47 26.09
N PRO A 20 -9.90 -3.67 26.61
CA PRO A 20 -9.60 -4.74 27.54
C PRO A 20 -10.45 -4.63 28.81
N LEU A 21 -10.66 -5.78 29.46
CA LEU A 21 -11.33 -5.83 30.75
C LEU A 21 -10.52 -5.07 31.81
N GLY A 22 -11.20 -4.34 32.70
CA GLY A 22 -10.55 -3.54 33.74
C GLY A 22 -10.18 -2.12 33.34
N SER A 23 -10.37 -1.70 32.09
CA SER A 23 -10.31 -0.28 31.73
C SER A 23 -11.52 0.47 32.30
N GLU A 24 -11.32 1.68 32.83
CA GLU A 24 -12.38 2.54 33.42
C GLU A 24 -13.55 2.81 32.45
N THR A 25 -13.31 2.63 31.15
CA THR A 25 -14.27 2.84 30.09
C THR A 25 -14.39 1.59 29.24
N SER A 26 -15.13 0.58 29.73
CA SER A 26 -15.47 -0.61 28.97
C SER A 26 -16.42 -0.25 27.83
N GLY A 27 -15.87 0.00 26.64
CA GLY A 27 -16.64 0.39 25.48
C GLY A 27 -16.08 -0.20 24.18
N PRO A 28 -16.89 -0.22 23.10
CA PRO A 28 -16.43 -0.60 21.78
C PRO A 28 -15.24 0.26 21.36
N ARG A 29 -14.22 -0.37 20.77
CA ARG A 29 -13.03 0.33 20.28
C ARG A 29 -12.48 -0.39 19.08
N ASP A 30 -12.14 0.37 18.06
CA ASP A 30 -11.59 -0.16 16.83
C ASP A 30 -10.13 -0.65 17.01
N ALA A 31 -9.90 -1.93 16.71
CA ALA A 31 -8.58 -2.56 16.79
C ALA A 31 -7.64 -2.16 15.64
N ALA A 32 -8.16 -1.51 14.59
CA ALA A 32 -7.39 -0.94 13.51
C ALA A 32 -6.99 0.52 13.76
N ALA A 33 -7.56 1.18 14.78
CA ALA A 33 -7.35 2.61 15.03
C ALA A 33 -6.03 2.91 15.74
N LEU A 34 -5.23 3.77 15.10
CA LEU A 34 -4.04 4.37 15.70
C LEU A 34 -4.40 5.36 16.83
N PRO A 35 -3.49 5.57 17.80
CA PRO A 35 -3.60 6.68 18.74
C PRO A 35 -3.64 8.03 18.00
N HIS A 36 -4.52 8.94 18.41
CA HIS A 36 -4.67 10.25 17.75
C HIS A 36 -3.50 11.21 18.02
N THR A 37 -2.63 10.91 18.98
CA THR A 37 -1.47 11.74 19.34
C THR A 37 -0.25 10.87 19.56
N SER A 38 0.93 11.43 19.29
CA SER A 38 2.21 10.77 19.57
C SER A 38 2.37 10.44 21.06
N ALA A 39 1.92 11.32 21.97
CA ALA A 39 1.94 11.05 23.40
C ALA A 39 1.10 9.82 23.79
N ALA A 40 -0.11 9.68 23.24
CA ALA A 40 -0.95 8.51 23.48
C ALA A 40 -0.36 7.23 22.87
N HIS A 41 0.40 7.34 21.78
CA HIS A 41 1.14 6.21 21.20
C HIS A 41 2.29 5.76 22.09
N GLU A 42 3.12 6.68 22.56
CA GLU A 42 4.22 6.35 23.48
C GLU A 42 3.73 5.81 24.81
N GLU A 43 2.61 6.33 25.33
CA GLU A 43 1.96 5.80 26.53
C GLU A 43 1.49 4.35 26.32
N ARG A 44 0.81 4.04 25.20
CA ARG A 44 0.43 2.66 24.89
C ARG A 44 1.64 1.75 24.79
N ARG A 45 2.69 2.18 24.10
CA ARG A 45 3.93 1.42 23.96
C ARG A 45 4.56 1.13 25.33
N ARG A 46 4.68 2.15 26.18
CA ARG A 46 5.24 2.02 27.54
C ARG A 46 4.45 1.04 28.40
N ASN A 47 3.13 1.02 28.25
CA ASN A 47 2.24 0.13 28.99
C ASN A 47 2.04 -1.25 28.33
N GLY A 48 2.73 -1.55 27.22
CA GLY A 48 2.55 -2.79 26.48
C GLY A 48 1.14 -2.96 25.89
N LEU A 49 0.37 -1.87 25.73
CA LEU A 49 -0.98 -1.88 25.19
C LEU A 49 -0.92 -1.89 23.66
N TRP A 50 -0.54 -3.05 23.10
CA TRP A 50 -0.44 -3.31 21.67
C TRP A 50 -1.19 -4.59 21.29
N GLY A 51 -1.84 -4.61 20.12
CA GLY A 51 -2.62 -5.76 19.66
C GLY A 51 -3.61 -6.29 20.69
N HIS A 52 -3.51 -7.58 20.98
CA HIS A 52 -4.39 -8.29 21.92
C HIS A 52 -4.34 -7.79 23.36
N GLN A 53 -3.32 -7.02 23.76
CA GLN A 53 -3.29 -6.35 25.07
C GLN A 53 -4.15 -5.09 25.10
N ALA A 54 -4.36 -4.44 23.95
CA ALA A 54 -5.12 -3.20 23.84
C ALA A 54 -6.58 -3.37 23.43
N TYR A 55 -6.94 -4.57 22.93
CA TYR A 55 -8.26 -4.84 22.40
C TYR A 55 -8.70 -6.27 22.71
N ARG A 56 -10.00 -6.48 22.85
CA ARG A 56 -10.62 -7.81 23.01
C ARG A 56 -11.76 -8.00 22.04
N LEU A 57 -12.03 -9.25 21.70
CA LEU A 57 -13.26 -9.63 20.99
C LEU A 57 -14.35 -10.04 21.98
N ALA A 58 -15.59 -9.64 21.70
CA ALA A 58 -16.77 -10.11 22.39
C ALA A 58 -17.74 -10.77 21.38
N PRO A 59 -18.28 -11.96 21.68
CA PRO A 59 -19.25 -12.61 20.82
C PRO A 59 -20.59 -11.84 20.86
N ALA A 60 -21.16 -11.58 19.70
CA ALA A 60 -22.38 -10.81 19.54
C ALA A 60 -23.29 -11.38 18.44
N VAL A 61 -24.54 -10.92 18.41
CA VAL A 61 -25.49 -11.17 17.32
C VAL A 61 -25.73 -9.87 16.57
N PHE A 62 -25.53 -9.89 15.26
CA PHE A 62 -25.82 -8.76 14.39
C PHE A 62 -27.34 -8.59 14.29
N VAL A 63 -27.88 -7.42 14.65
CA VAL A 63 -29.33 -7.16 14.63
C VAL A 63 -29.74 -6.54 13.29
N GLY A 64 -28.98 -5.55 12.82
CA GLY A 64 -29.23 -4.87 11.54
C GLY A 64 -28.50 -3.55 11.43
N ASP A 65 -28.69 -2.89 10.29
CA ASP A 65 -28.14 -1.56 10.02
C ASP A 65 -28.97 -0.46 10.71
N ALA A 66 -28.31 0.63 11.13
CA ALA A 66 -28.92 1.82 11.71
C ALA A 66 -28.18 3.08 11.25
N GLU A 67 -28.58 3.63 10.11
CA GLU A 67 -27.98 4.81 9.48
C GLU A 67 -26.48 4.61 9.15
N ASP A 68 -25.58 5.32 9.84
CA ASP A 68 -24.12 5.22 9.74
C ASP A 68 -23.52 4.20 10.72
N MET A 69 -24.36 3.58 11.54
CA MET A 69 -24.02 2.63 12.58
C MET A 69 -24.69 1.27 12.32
N VAL A 70 -24.30 0.27 13.10
CA VAL A 70 -24.94 -1.05 13.14
C VAL A 70 -25.35 -1.38 14.55
N VAL A 71 -26.45 -2.13 14.68
CA VAL A 71 -26.96 -2.59 15.96
C VAL A 71 -26.51 -4.03 16.18
N VAL A 72 -25.86 -4.26 17.31
CA VAL A 72 -25.39 -5.58 17.75
C VAL A 72 -25.91 -5.86 19.16
N LYS A 73 -26.08 -7.14 19.47
CA LYS A 73 -26.45 -7.60 20.81
C LYS A 73 -25.36 -8.51 21.35
N GLU A 74 -24.67 -8.09 22.41
CA GLU A 74 -23.65 -8.92 23.05
C GLU A 74 -24.28 -10.18 23.64
N MET A 75 -23.66 -11.34 23.45
CA MET A 75 -24.25 -12.61 23.91
C MET A 75 -24.24 -12.77 25.43
N ARG A 76 -23.30 -12.13 26.13
CA ARG A 76 -23.16 -12.22 27.59
C ARG A 76 -24.10 -11.28 28.32
N ASP A 77 -24.26 -10.07 27.83
CA ASP A 77 -25.19 -9.09 28.40
C ASP A 77 -26.50 -9.09 27.62
N SER A 78 -27.38 -10.02 28.01
CA SER A 78 -28.57 -10.41 27.25
C SER A 78 -29.62 -9.31 27.01
N LYS A 79 -29.48 -8.11 27.59
CA LYS A 79 -30.51 -7.06 27.51
C LYS A 79 -30.12 -5.81 26.73
N ALA A 80 -28.83 -5.45 26.65
CA ALA A 80 -28.43 -4.22 25.98
C ALA A 80 -28.16 -4.44 24.47
N GLN A 81 -28.82 -3.62 23.63
CA GLN A 81 -28.41 -3.44 22.24
C GLN A 81 -27.37 -2.32 22.17
N LEU A 82 -26.29 -2.56 21.45
CA LEU A 82 -25.20 -1.60 21.25
C LEU A 82 -25.24 -1.08 19.82
N LYS A 83 -25.13 0.23 19.67
CA LYS A 83 -24.86 0.87 18.38
C LYS A 83 -23.36 1.02 18.22
N VAL A 84 -22.78 0.39 17.20
CA VAL A 84 -21.34 0.43 16.92
C VAL A 84 -21.09 0.81 15.46
N ARG A 85 -19.89 1.30 15.12
CA ARG A 85 -19.56 1.55 13.71
C ARG A 85 -19.38 0.21 12.98
N PRO A 86 -19.72 0.14 11.68
CA PRO A 86 -19.63 -1.09 10.90
C PRO A 86 -18.28 -1.82 11.01
N GLY A 87 -17.16 -1.09 11.01
CA GLY A 87 -15.84 -1.70 11.07
C GLY A 87 -15.40 -2.26 12.43
N LEU A 88 -16.19 -2.05 13.49
CA LEU A 88 -15.97 -2.76 14.76
C LEU A 88 -16.57 -4.17 14.75
N VAL A 89 -17.39 -4.49 13.75
CA VAL A 89 -18.01 -5.80 13.60
C VAL A 89 -17.17 -6.69 12.69
N LEU A 90 -16.82 -7.88 13.16
CA LEU A 90 -16.17 -8.91 12.36
C LEU A 90 -17.15 -10.04 12.03
N ASP A 91 -16.96 -10.63 10.85
CA ASP A 91 -17.58 -11.90 10.52
C ASP A 91 -17.21 -12.97 11.55
N TYR A 92 -18.14 -13.86 11.85
CA TYR A 92 -17.94 -14.88 12.87
C TYR A 92 -16.72 -15.77 12.59
N TYR A 93 -16.52 -16.17 11.34
CA TYR A 93 -15.39 -17.00 10.95
C TYR A 93 -14.07 -16.25 11.12
N GLU A 94 -14.05 -14.98 10.75
CA GLU A 94 -12.87 -14.13 10.86
C GLU A 94 -12.44 -13.92 12.31
N GLY A 95 -13.39 -13.72 13.24
CA GLY A 95 -13.05 -13.66 14.67
C GLY A 95 -12.52 -15.00 15.20
N LEU A 96 -12.97 -16.15 14.68
CA LEU A 96 -12.37 -17.45 15.04
C LEU A 96 -10.91 -17.56 14.58
N LEU A 97 -10.54 -16.95 13.44
CA LEU A 97 -9.14 -16.89 13.00
C LEU A 97 -8.28 -16.03 13.93
N VAL A 98 -8.83 -14.95 14.49
CA VAL A 98 -8.15 -14.15 15.54
C VAL A 98 -7.92 -15.01 16.78
N LEU A 99 -8.94 -15.73 17.25
CA LEU A 99 -8.82 -16.60 18.41
C LEU A 99 -7.81 -17.73 18.16
N GLU A 100 -7.77 -18.29 16.96
CA GLU A 100 -6.78 -19.29 16.57
C GLU A 100 -5.35 -18.72 16.55
N ALA A 101 -5.15 -17.52 15.99
CA ALA A 101 -3.86 -16.85 15.99
C ALA A 101 -3.37 -16.55 17.42
N LEU A 102 -4.27 -16.16 18.32
CA LEU A 102 -3.97 -15.98 19.74
C LEU A 102 -3.57 -17.29 20.41
N ALA A 103 -4.31 -18.37 20.16
CA ALA A 103 -4.02 -19.69 20.73
C ALA A 103 -2.67 -20.26 20.28
N LEU A 104 -2.20 -19.88 19.08
CA LEU A 104 -0.90 -20.27 18.54
C LEU A 104 0.24 -19.35 18.98
N SER A 105 -0.07 -18.16 19.49
CA SER A 105 0.93 -17.22 19.98
C SER A 105 1.34 -17.55 21.41
N ASP A 106 2.61 -17.37 21.75
CA ASP A 106 3.11 -17.51 23.13
C ASP A 106 2.67 -16.34 24.04
N ALA A 107 1.90 -15.38 23.52
CA ALA A 107 1.54 -14.17 24.23
C ALA A 107 0.39 -14.42 25.21
N GLN A 108 0.60 -14.01 26.47
CA GLN A 108 -0.43 -14.13 27.50
C GLN A 108 -1.58 -13.15 27.23
N CYS A 109 -2.76 -13.67 26.92
CA CYS A 109 -3.95 -12.87 26.61
C CYS A 109 -5.05 -13.12 27.65
N PRO A 110 -5.21 -12.27 28.70
CA PRO A 110 -6.11 -12.56 29.82
C PRO A 110 -7.58 -12.77 29.41
N TRP A 111 -8.04 -12.05 28.38
CA TRP A 111 -9.42 -12.17 27.92
C TRP A 111 -9.65 -13.38 26.99
N PHE A 112 -8.59 -13.97 26.44
CA PHE A 112 -8.70 -15.14 25.56
C PHE A 112 -9.27 -16.35 26.30
N GLU A 113 -8.88 -16.57 27.56
CA GLU A 113 -9.41 -17.65 28.39
C GLU A 113 -10.94 -17.62 28.52
N HIS A 114 -11.55 -16.43 28.42
CA HIS A 114 -13.00 -16.30 28.45
C HIS A 114 -13.69 -16.81 27.17
N VAL A 115 -13.01 -16.83 26.03
CA VAL A 115 -13.60 -17.19 24.72
C VAL A 115 -12.95 -18.44 24.11
N LYS A 116 -12.03 -19.06 24.85
CA LYS A 116 -11.29 -20.26 24.44
C LYS A 116 -12.22 -21.46 24.24
N ASP A 117 -13.21 -21.61 25.10
CA ASP A 117 -14.25 -22.64 25.00
C ASP A 117 -15.03 -22.56 23.68
N ILE A 118 -15.31 -21.34 23.21
CA ILE A 118 -15.95 -21.10 21.91
C ILE A 118 -15.05 -21.60 20.78
N LEU A 119 -13.75 -21.25 20.80
CA LEU A 119 -12.80 -21.71 19.78
C LEU A 119 -12.67 -23.24 19.77
N GLU A 120 -12.52 -23.87 20.93
CA GLU A 120 -12.39 -25.32 21.05
C GLU A 120 -13.63 -26.05 20.53
N LYS A 121 -14.83 -25.60 20.94
CA LYS A 121 -16.10 -26.13 20.45
C LYS A 121 -16.21 -25.98 18.93
N GLU A 122 -15.81 -24.83 18.39
CA GLU A 122 -15.87 -24.60 16.95
C GLU A 122 -14.84 -25.43 16.19
N LYS A 123 -13.62 -25.61 16.70
CA LYS A 123 -12.62 -26.53 16.11
C LYS A 123 -13.09 -27.98 16.07
N LEU A 124 -13.98 -28.40 16.97
CA LEU A 124 -14.64 -29.72 16.89
C LEU A 124 -15.70 -29.79 15.79
N GLN A 125 -16.43 -28.70 15.55
CA GLN A 125 -17.52 -28.66 14.58
C GLN A 125 -17.04 -28.39 13.14
N ARG A 126 -16.13 -27.43 12.96
CA ARG A 126 -15.67 -26.95 11.65
C ARG A 126 -14.15 -27.02 11.53
N ASN A 127 -13.67 -27.15 10.29
CA ASN A 127 -12.25 -26.98 10.00
C ASN A 127 -11.97 -25.49 9.75
N LEU A 128 -11.22 -24.87 10.66
CA LEU A 128 -10.71 -23.51 10.45
C LEU A 128 -9.55 -23.61 9.44
N SER A 129 -9.63 -22.81 8.38
CA SER A 129 -8.66 -22.79 7.28
C SER A 129 -8.44 -21.32 6.91
N PRO A 130 -7.40 -20.70 7.48
CA PRO A 130 -6.95 -19.37 7.09
C PRO A 130 -6.79 -19.25 5.56
N SER A 131 -6.24 -20.29 4.91
CA SER A 131 -6.01 -20.27 3.46
C SER A 131 -7.31 -20.17 2.65
N LEU A 132 -8.37 -20.88 3.10
CA LEU A 132 -9.69 -20.82 2.46
C LEU A 132 -10.34 -19.44 2.63
N TYR A 133 -10.20 -18.83 3.81
CA TYR A 133 -10.76 -17.50 4.07
C TYR A 133 -10.07 -16.43 3.21
N VAL A 134 -8.73 -16.39 3.20
CA VAL A 134 -7.99 -15.45 2.35
C VAL A 134 -8.36 -15.64 0.88
N SER A 135 -8.38 -16.89 0.40
CA SER A 135 -8.73 -17.21 -0.99
C SER A 135 -10.11 -16.68 -1.41
N LYS A 136 -11.09 -16.71 -0.51
CA LYS A 136 -12.50 -16.38 -0.81
C LYS A 136 -12.85 -14.92 -0.54
N LYS A 137 -12.26 -14.31 0.49
CA LYS A 137 -12.69 -13.02 1.04
C LYS A 137 -11.63 -11.92 0.92
N LEU A 138 -10.35 -12.26 1.07
CA LEU A 138 -9.27 -11.26 1.15
C LEU A 138 -8.33 -11.24 -0.07
N LEU A 139 -8.46 -12.17 -1.02
CA LEU A 139 -7.54 -12.22 -2.15
C LEU A 139 -7.60 -10.94 -3.01
N THR A 140 -8.81 -10.38 -3.18
CA THR A 140 -9.07 -9.19 -3.98
C THR A 140 -9.61 -8.03 -3.12
N ALA A 141 -9.38 -8.08 -1.81
CA ALA A 141 -9.80 -7.05 -0.88
C ALA A 141 -8.71 -6.85 0.18
N ALA A 142 -8.52 -5.64 0.66
CA ALA A 142 -7.64 -5.37 1.79
C ALA A 142 -8.44 -4.96 3.03
N VAL A 143 -7.98 -5.39 4.21
CA VAL A 143 -8.44 -4.85 5.49
C VAL A 143 -7.52 -3.71 5.89
N THR A 144 -8.09 -2.53 6.11
CA THR A 144 -7.38 -1.25 6.29
C THR A 144 -7.75 -0.62 7.63
N GLY A 145 -7.19 0.56 7.93
CA GLY A 145 -7.57 1.33 9.11
C GLY A 145 -8.97 1.94 9.05
N PRO A 146 -9.35 2.69 10.10
CA PRO A 146 -10.69 3.25 10.25
C PRO A 146 -11.07 4.17 9.08
N GLN A 147 -10.09 4.91 8.57
CA GLN A 147 -10.29 5.84 7.48
C GLN A 147 -8.93 6.23 6.87
N PHE A 148 -8.82 6.15 5.55
CA PHE A 148 -7.72 6.73 4.79
C PHE A 148 -8.22 7.28 3.45
N VAL A 149 -7.38 8.05 2.77
CA VAL A 149 -7.70 8.71 1.50
C VAL A 149 -6.84 8.08 0.41
N THR A 150 -7.47 7.55 -0.63
CA THR A 150 -6.78 7.00 -1.81
C THR A 150 -6.13 8.11 -2.63
N ARG A 151 -5.28 7.73 -3.59
CA ARG A 151 -4.66 8.71 -4.49
C ARG A 151 -5.69 9.53 -5.29
N GLU A 152 -6.85 8.93 -5.61
CA GLU A 152 -7.95 9.61 -6.28
C GLU A 152 -8.79 10.50 -5.36
N GLY A 153 -8.41 10.64 -4.08
CA GLY A 153 -9.15 11.42 -3.09
C GLY A 153 -10.36 10.70 -2.52
N GLN A 154 -10.53 9.40 -2.77
CA GLN A 154 -11.64 8.63 -2.23
C GLN A 154 -11.36 8.26 -0.79
N VAL A 155 -12.33 8.52 0.09
CA VAL A 155 -12.28 8.06 1.48
C VAL A 155 -12.68 6.58 1.53
N VAL A 156 -11.80 5.74 2.07
CA VAL A 156 -12.04 4.31 2.29
C VAL A 156 -11.94 4.02 3.79
N ALA A 157 -12.82 3.15 4.29
CA ALA A 157 -12.91 2.83 5.72
C ALA A 157 -12.94 1.31 5.93
N HIS A 158 -12.02 0.81 6.75
CA HIS A 158 -11.82 -0.57 7.20
C HIS A 158 -11.58 -1.64 6.14
N ARG A 159 -12.14 -1.52 4.94
CA ARG A 159 -11.94 -2.48 3.84
C ARG A 159 -11.91 -1.77 2.49
N ARG A 160 -10.89 -2.09 1.69
CA ARG A 160 -10.72 -1.62 0.32
C ARG A 160 -10.98 -2.79 -0.65
N ALA A 161 -11.92 -2.62 -1.57
CA ALA A 161 -12.22 -3.62 -2.59
C ALA A 161 -12.90 -3.01 -3.83
N PRO A 162 -12.69 -3.59 -5.03
CA PRO A 162 -11.71 -4.64 -5.33
C PRO A 162 -10.29 -4.06 -5.46
N LEU A 163 -9.28 -4.86 -5.09
CA LEU A 163 -7.89 -4.57 -5.44
C LEU A 163 -7.70 -4.71 -6.96
N ARG A 164 -6.96 -3.78 -7.58
CA ARG A 164 -6.71 -3.79 -9.02
C ARG A 164 -5.73 -4.90 -9.38
N ALA A 165 -6.17 -5.84 -10.22
CA ALA A 165 -5.32 -6.94 -10.70
C ALA A 165 -4.46 -6.56 -11.90
N ASP A 166 -4.74 -5.40 -12.50
CA ASP A 166 -3.96 -4.86 -13.60
C ASP A 166 -2.52 -4.67 -13.10
N GLY A 167 -1.55 -5.21 -13.84
CA GLY A 167 -0.14 -5.19 -13.47
C GLY A 167 0.34 -3.77 -13.19
N PRO A 168 1.42 -3.61 -12.41
CA PRO A 168 1.93 -2.29 -12.10
C PRO A 168 2.16 -1.54 -13.41
N GLN A 169 1.41 -0.47 -13.65
CA GLN A 169 1.93 0.55 -14.54
C GLN A 169 3.23 1.02 -13.88
N GLU A 170 4.33 1.03 -14.62
CA GLU A 170 5.55 1.69 -14.17
C GLU A 170 5.22 3.18 -13.97
N VAL A 171 4.67 3.50 -12.82
CA VAL A 171 4.46 4.87 -12.39
C VAL A 171 5.80 5.27 -11.80
N GLU A 172 6.57 6.05 -12.56
CA GLU A 172 7.71 6.76 -11.98
C GLU A 172 7.22 7.49 -10.73
N ALA A 173 7.69 7.04 -9.56
CA ALA A 173 7.31 7.71 -8.33
C ALA A 173 7.79 9.17 -8.42
N PRO A 174 6.99 10.14 -7.96
CA PRO A 174 7.42 11.52 -7.95
C PRO A 174 8.78 11.65 -7.24
N PRO A 175 9.67 12.54 -7.71
CA PRO A 175 10.96 12.76 -7.07
C PRO A 175 10.80 13.03 -5.57
N GLY A 176 11.56 12.32 -4.73
CA GLY A 176 11.52 12.46 -3.27
C GLY A 176 10.55 11.53 -2.54
N TRP A 177 9.76 10.70 -3.25
CA TRP A 177 8.91 9.70 -2.62
C TRP A 177 9.64 8.38 -2.43
N TYR A 178 9.33 7.67 -1.34
CA TYR A 178 9.79 6.30 -1.13
C TYR A 178 9.28 5.40 -2.26
N GLN A 179 10.18 4.67 -2.89
CA GLN A 179 9.83 3.67 -3.88
C GLN A 179 9.83 2.28 -3.22
N VAL A 180 8.84 1.46 -3.57
CA VAL A 180 8.76 0.07 -3.13
C VAL A 180 9.39 -0.81 -4.19
N ASP A 181 10.44 -1.56 -3.85
CA ASP A 181 11.07 -2.53 -4.75
C ASP A 181 10.18 -3.76 -4.89
N ARG A 182 9.79 -4.35 -3.74
CA ARG A 182 8.93 -5.52 -3.68
C ARG A 182 8.25 -5.66 -2.33
N LEU A 183 7.16 -6.41 -2.31
CA LEU A 183 6.55 -6.93 -1.09
C LEU A 183 7.11 -8.33 -0.86
N LEU A 184 7.83 -8.56 0.23
CA LEU A 184 8.48 -9.84 0.54
C LEU A 184 7.47 -10.82 1.13
N GLU A 185 6.73 -10.37 2.13
CA GLU A 185 5.77 -11.16 2.89
C GLU A 185 4.44 -10.43 3.04
N TYR A 186 3.41 -11.18 3.43
CA TYR A 186 2.07 -10.70 3.74
C TYR A 186 1.64 -11.32 5.06
N LEU A 187 1.05 -10.50 5.93
CA LEU A 187 0.38 -10.94 7.15
C LEU A 187 -1.12 -10.59 7.05
N PRO A 188 -2.03 -11.57 7.13
CA PRO A 188 -3.45 -11.30 7.25
C PRO A 188 -3.76 -10.63 8.61
N PRO A 189 -4.95 -10.03 8.78
CA PRO A 189 -5.23 -9.14 9.91
C PRO A 189 -5.17 -9.83 11.27
N TRP A 190 -5.57 -11.10 11.34
CA TRP A 190 -5.50 -11.88 12.58
C TRP A 190 -4.06 -12.23 12.99
N GLU A 191 -3.16 -12.46 12.03
CA GLU A 191 -1.73 -12.67 12.30
C GLU A 191 -1.05 -11.35 12.64
N ALA A 192 -1.35 -10.28 11.89
CA ALA A 192 -0.83 -8.95 12.18
C ALA A 192 -1.23 -8.46 13.59
N PHE A 193 -2.45 -8.76 14.02
CA PHE A 193 -2.96 -8.38 15.35
C PHE A 193 -2.18 -9.00 16.51
N VAL A 194 -1.65 -10.21 16.34
CA VAL A 194 -0.81 -10.88 17.36
C VAL A 194 0.69 -10.67 17.12
N HIS A 195 1.07 -10.16 15.95
CA HIS A 195 2.46 -9.91 15.60
C HIS A 195 3.08 -8.80 16.48
N PRO A 196 4.27 -9.01 17.07
CA PRO A 196 4.87 -8.08 18.04
C PRO A 196 5.17 -6.69 17.46
N LYS A 197 5.44 -6.60 16.14
CA LYS A 197 5.77 -5.33 15.47
C LYS A 197 4.57 -4.67 14.78
N CYS A 198 3.48 -5.38 14.53
CA CYS A 198 2.33 -4.85 13.77
C CYS A 198 1.18 -4.47 14.72
N GLY A 199 0.62 -5.45 15.43
CA GLY A 199 -0.36 -5.29 16.53
C GLY A 199 -1.59 -4.43 16.24
N LEU A 200 -1.90 -4.16 14.97
CA LEU A 200 -3.17 -3.58 14.54
C LEU A 200 -3.93 -4.62 13.72
N TYR A 201 -5.25 -4.56 13.79
CA TYR A 201 -6.12 -5.42 13.00
C TYR A 201 -6.26 -4.91 11.55
N GLN A 202 -5.21 -5.06 10.75
CA GLN A 202 -5.16 -4.66 9.33
C GLN A 202 -4.29 -5.64 8.53
N ASP A 203 -4.39 -5.63 7.20
CA ASP A 203 -3.42 -6.32 6.35
C ASP A 203 -2.05 -5.64 6.45
N TYR A 204 -1.00 -6.42 6.62
CA TYR A 204 0.39 -5.93 6.65
C TYR A 204 1.23 -6.59 5.55
N TYR A 205 2.21 -5.84 5.06
CA TYR A 205 3.16 -6.30 4.06
C TYR A 205 4.57 -5.99 4.53
N LEU A 206 5.50 -6.93 4.30
CA LEU A 206 6.91 -6.69 4.54
C LEU A 206 7.49 -6.03 3.28
N VAL A 207 7.73 -4.73 3.36
CA VAL A 207 8.10 -3.88 2.23
C VAL A 207 9.61 -3.80 2.15
N GLN A 208 10.17 -4.22 1.02
CA GLN A 208 11.55 -3.90 0.68
C GLN A 208 11.58 -2.57 -0.08
N TRP A 209 12.31 -1.61 0.45
CA TRP A 209 12.42 -0.28 -0.13
C TRP A 209 13.40 -0.28 -1.32
N ALA A 210 13.09 0.51 -2.35
CA ALA A 210 13.96 0.72 -3.49
C ALA A 210 15.02 1.81 -3.19
N PRO A 211 16.04 1.99 -4.07
CA PRO A 211 17.04 3.04 -3.89
C PRO A 211 16.42 4.44 -3.71
N PRO A 212 17.03 5.32 -2.89
CA PRO A 212 18.31 5.15 -2.20
C PRO A 212 18.22 4.28 -0.92
N HIS A 213 17.01 4.03 -0.44
CA HIS A 213 16.72 3.38 0.84
C HIS A 213 16.95 1.86 0.86
N ALA A 214 17.15 1.24 -0.29
CA ALA A 214 17.44 -0.19 -0.42
C ALA A 214 18.69 -0.66 0.37
N MET A 215 19.60 0.26 0.69
CA MET A 215 20.85 -0.06 1.41
C MET A 215 20.77 0.21 2.92
N ASP A 216 19.72 0.91 3.37
CA ASP A 216 19.54 1.22 4.78
C ASP A 216 19.14 -0.06 5.53
N SER A 217 19.70 -0.25 6.73
CA SER A 217 19.25 -1.32 7.62
C SER A 217 18.17 -0.78 8.55
N TYR A 218 17.02 -1.44 8.52
CA TYR A 218 15.85 -1.18 9.35
C TYR A 218 15.65 -2.24 10.44
N ALA A 219 16.50 -3.27 10.55
CA ALA A 219 16.31 -4.39 11.49
C ALA A 219 15.97 -3.94 12.94
N ASP A 220 16.66 -2.89 13.40
CA ASP A 220 16.53 -2.33 14.76
C ASP A 220 15.37 -1.33 14.91
N THR A 221 14.66 -1.01 13.83
CA THR A 221 13.50 -0.12 13.89
C THR A 221 12.28 -0.85 14.46
N PRO A 222 11.29 -0.13 15.03
CA PRO A 222 10.08 -0.75 15.55
C PRO A 222 9.32 -1.60 14.51
N GLN A 223 9.40 -1.22 13.23
CA GLN A 223 8.75 -1.91 12.11
C GLN A 223 9.68 -2.87 11.36
N GLY A 224 10.98 -2.91 11.67
CA GLY A 224 11.97 -3.69 10.92
C GLY A 224 11.78 -5.20 10.97
N CYS A 225 12.48 -5.94 10.12
CA CYS A 225 12.55 -7.40 10.20
C CYS A 225 14.01 -7.86 10.28
N GLU A 226 14.37 -8.67 11.28
CA GLU A 226 15.74 -9.17 11.45
C GLU A 226 16.17 -10.07 10.28
N GLN A 227 15.24 -10.88 9.77
CA GLN A 227 15.48 -11.77 8.62
C GLN A 227 15.66 -11.01 7.31
N PHE A 228 15.10 -9.79 7.23
CA PHE A 228 15.15 -8.92 6.06
C PHE A 228 15.54 -7.51 6.50
N PRO A 229 16.83 -7.25 6.76
CA PRO A 229 17.29 -5.99 7.34
C PRO A 229 16.90 -4.76 6.51
N HIS A 230 16.70 -4.89 5.21
CA HIS A 230 16.33 -3.80 4.30
C HIS A 230 14.81 -3.65 4.12
N ALA A 231 14.00 -4.25 5.01
CA ALA A 231 12.55 -4.25 4.91
C ALA A 231 11.85 -3.88 6.23
N THR A 232 10.68 -3.28 6.10
CA THR A 232 9.80 -2.89 7.23
C THR A 232 8.38 -3.39 7.01
N TRP A 233 7.70 -3.69 8.10
CA TRP A 233 6.28 -4.04 8.10
C TRP A 233 5.43 -2.78 7.97
N GLU A 234 4.72 -2.66 6.85
CA GLU A 234 3.82 -1.54 6.58
C GLU A 234 2.36 -2.03 6.50
N PRO A 235 1.41 -1.28 7.09
CA PRO A 235 -0.01 -1.56 6.92
C PRO A 235 -0.46 -1.22 5.49
N ASP A 236 -1.55 -1.86 5.01
CA ASP A 236 -2.07 -1.67 3.65
C ASP A 236 -2.29 -0.20 3.28
N GLU A 237 -2.77 0.60 4.24
CA GLU A 237 -3.11 2.02 4.06
C GLU A 237 -1.91 2.94 3.86
N CYS A 238 -0.70 2.50 4.23
CA CYS A 238 0.54 3.23 3.99
C CYS A 238 1.11 2.98 2.59
N LEU A 239 0.54 2.03 1.85
CA LEU A 239 1.03 1.65 0.52
C LEU A 239 0.17 2.28 -0.59
N PRO A 240 0.79 2.78 -1.68
CA PRO A 240 0.04 3.32 -2.81
C PRO A 240 -0.84 2.29 -3.49
N ASP A 241 -2.00 2.69 -4.04
CA ASP A 241 -2.98 1.79 -4.68
C ASP A 241 -2.42 1.11 -5.95
N GLU A 242 -1.42 1.72 -6.58
CA GLU A 242 -0.71 1.18 -7.75
C GLU A 242 0.00 -0.15 -7.45
N LEU A 243 0.26 -0.45 -6.18
CA LEU A 243 0.90 -1.70 -5.75
C LEU A 243 -0.10 -2.85 -5.57
N ASP A 244 -1.37 -2.69 -5.95
CA ASP A 244 -2.39 -3.74 -5.78
C ASP A 244 -2.04 -5.07 -6.45
N ALA A 245 -1.40 -5.04 -7.62
CA ALA A 245 -0.91 -6.26 -8.26
C ALA A 245 0.16 -6.96 -7.42
N LEU A 246 1.07 -6.20 -6.79
CA LEU A 246 2.07 -6.75 -5.88
C LEU A 246 1.42 -7.30 -4.61
N ARG A 247 0.41 -6.63 -4.06
CA ARG A 247 -0.37 -7.10 -2.90
C ARG A 247 -1.03 -8.43 -3.19
N ILE A 248 -1.73 -8.55 -4.33
CA ILE A 248 -2.38 -9.79 -4.76
C ILE A 248 -1.33 -10.90 -4.93
N SER A 249 -0.17 -10.59 -5.50
CA SER A 249 0.95 -11.54 -5.64
C SER A 249 1.48 -12.01 -4.28
N ALA A 250 1.67 -11.10 -3.33
CA ALA A 250 2.09 -11.45 -1.96
C ALA A 250 1.04 -12.33 -1.25
N LYS A 251 -0.27 -11.99 -1.37
CA LYS A 251 -1.36 -12.81 -0.84
C LYS A 251 -1.40 -14.21 -1.44
N LYS A 252 -1.13 -14.35 -2.74
CA LYS A 252 -1.04 -15.66 -3.42
C LYS A 252 0.10 -16.51 -2.88
N ARG A 253 1.30 -15.94 -2.72
CA ARG A 253 2.45 -16.65 -2.14
C ARG A 253 2.20 -17.08 -0.70
N TRP A 254 1.64 -16.21 0.13
CA TRP A 254 1.22 -16.57 1.48
C TRP A 254 0.19 -17.71 1.47
N LEU A 255 -0.79 -17.66 0.57
CA LEU A 255 -1.84 -18.67 0.47
C LEU A 255 -1.32 -20.03 0.01
N GLU A 256 -0.32 -20.06 -0.89
CA GLU A 256 0.39 -21.28 -1.29
C GLU A 256 1.14 -21.88 -0.09
N ALA A 257 1.97 -21.09 0.59
CA ALA A 257 2.71 -21.51 1.78
C ALA A 257 1.76 -21.99 2.90
N GLN A 258 0.65 -21.29 3.12
CA GLN A 258 -0.33 -21.67 4.15
C GLN A 258 -1.05 -22.96 3.80
N ARG A 259 -1.35 -23.21 2.51
CA ARG A 259 -1.93 -24.49 2.06
C ARG A 259 -0.96 -25.65 2.26
N GLU A 260 0.34 -25.42 2.09
CA GLU A 260 1.36 -26.44 2.38
C GLU A 260 1.42 -26.73 3.88
N LYS A 261 1.46 -25.69 4.74
CA LYS A 261 1.37 -25.84 6.19
C LYS A 261 0.10 -26.59 6.64
N GLU A 262 -1.06 -26.28 6.05
CA GLU A 262 -2.33 -26.96 6.34
C GLU A 262 -2.36 -28.43 5.85
N LYS A 263 -1.57 -28.79 4.83
CA LYS A 263 -1.40 -30.17 4.35
C LYS A 263 -0.46 -30.96 5.26
N ASP A 264 0.69 -30.38 5.60
CA ASP A 264 1.75 -31.01 6.38
C ASP A 264 1.41 -31.10 7.87
N GLY A 265 0.65 -30.12 8.37
CA GLY A 265 0.10 -30.07 9.72
C GLY A 265 -0.94 -31.15 10.02
N GLY A 266 -1.05 -32.18 9.18
CA GLY A 266 -1.62 -33.47 9.52
C GLY A 266 -2.99 -33.34 10.16
N ASN A 267 -4.01 -33.03 9.36
CA ASN A 267 -5.40 -33.01 9.77
C ASN A 267 -5.71 -34.09 10.84
N PRO A 268 -5.93 -33.73 12.13
CA PRO A 268 -6.28 -34.71 13.16
C PRO A 268 -7.61 -35.42 12.87
N ARG A 269 -8.36 -34.97 11.85
CA ARG A 269 -9.65 -35.57 11.42
C ARG A 269 -9.52 -36.73 10.42
N LYS A 270 -8.36 -37.35 10.20
CA LYS A 270 -8.35 -38.68 9.54
C LYS A 270 -9.17 -39.74 10.31
N PHE A 271 -9.56 -39.48 11.56
CA PHE A 271 -10.47 -40.32 12.34
C PHE A 271 -11.97 -40.13 12.01
N VAL A 272 -12.41 -39.01 11.42
CA VAL A 272 -13.85 -38.73 11.16
C VAL A 272 -14.24 -38.98 9.69
N ARG A 273 -13.26 -39.26 8.82
CA ARG A 273 -13.50 -39.44 7.38
C ARG A 273 -14.00 -40.82 6.96
N SER A 274 -13.99 -41.83 7.83
CA SER A 274 -14.62 -43.13 7.56
C SER A 274 -16.14 -43.11 7.60
N VAL A 275 -16.77 -42.03 8.10
CA VAL A 275 -18.24 -41.89 8.20
C VAL A 275 -18.81 -41.01 7.07
N GLY A 276 -17.97 -40.21 6.40
CA GLY A 276 -18.42 -39.26 5.37
C GLY A 276 -18.35 -39.76 3.93
N GLU A 277 -17.74 -40.92 3.67
CA GLU A 277 -17.67 -41.51 2.33
C GLU A 277 -18.98 -42.24 1.93
N GLU A 278 -19.82 -42.65 2.88
CA GLU A 278 -21.16 -43.17 2.59
C GLU A 278 -22.12 -42.10 2.05
N VAL A 279 -21.97 -40.83 2.42
CA VAL A 279 -22.91 -39.76 2.02
C VAL A 279 -22.57 -39.12 0.66
N LYS A 280 -21.34 -39.31 0.16
CA LYS A 280 -20.90 -38.76 -1.13
C LYS A 280 -21.28 -39.62 -2.35
N ALA A 281 -21.70 -40.87 -2.14
CA ALA A 281 -22.21 -41.71 -3.21
C ALA A 281 -23.57 -41.21 -3.75
N ASP A 282 -24.40 -40.58 -2.90
CA ASP A 282 -25.75 -40.14 -3.30
C ASP A 282 -25.80 -38.80 -4.04
N ARG A 283 -24.84 -37.90 -3.80
CA ARG A 283 -24.86 -36.55 -4.40
C ARG A 283 -24.33 -36.50 -5.84
N LYS A 284 -23.69 -37.57 -6.31
CA LYS A 284 -23.14 -37.66 -7.67
C LYS A 284 -24.21 -38.00 -8.74
N ARG A 285 -25.47 -38.26 -8.34
CA ARG A 285 -26.59 -38.53 -9.25
C ARG A 285 -27.40 -37.30 -9.68
N LEU A 286 -27.07 -36.08 -9.23
CA LEU A 286 -27.95 -34.90 -9.36
C LEU A 286 -27.35 -33.68 -10.09
N VAL A 287 -26.17 -33.80 -10.73
CA VAL A 287 -25.50 -32.64 -11.41
C VAL A 287 -25.06 -32.96 -12.85
N GLU A 288 -25.57 -34.02 -13.45
CA GLU A 288 -25.50 -34.19 -14.91
C GLU A 288 -26.82 -33.70 -15.50
N GLU A 289 -26.93 -32.39 -15.72
CA GLU A 289 -27.74 -31.77 -16.79
C GLU A 289 -27.70 -30.24 -16.66
N VAL A 290 -27.09 -29.58 -17.66
CA VAL A 290 -27.45 -28.29 -18.29
C VAL A 290 -26.16 -27.61 -18.83
N PRO A 291 -25.96 -27.60 -20.16
CA PRO A 291 -24.93 -26.81 -20.81
C PRO A 291 -25.55 -25.69 -21.68
N ALA A 292 -25.60 -24.45 -21.20
CA ALA A 292 -25.76 -23.26 -22.07
C ALA A 292 -25.71 -21.94 -21.27
N ALA A 293 -24.53 -21.34 -21.09
CA ALA A 293 -24.40 -19.92 -20.75
C ALA A 293 -22.97 -19.40 -21.02
N ARG A 294 -22.58 -19.34 -22.29
CA ARG A 294 -21.39 -18.60 -22.74
C ARG A 294 -21.65 -18.01 -24.11
N LYS A 295 -22.13 -16.77 -24.14
CA LYS A 295 -22.01 -15.78 -25.24
C LYS A 295 -22.91 -14.60 -24.90
N LEU A 296 -22.34 -13.53 -24.35
CA LEU A 296 -22.77 -12.13 -24.48
C LEU A 296 -21.95 -11.26 -23.52
N ALA A 297 -20.83 -10.71 -24.02
CA ALA A 297 -20.19 -9.50 -23.49
C ALA A 297 -19.09 -9.07 -24.48
N LYS A 298 -19.51 -8.52 -25.61
CA LYS A 298 -18.68 -7.66 -26.46
C LYS A 298 -19.57 -6.46 -26.82
N VAL A 299 -18.93 -5.29 -26.88
CA VAL A 299 -19.49 -3.96 -27.19
C VAL A 299 -20.00 -3.20 -25.96
N TYR A 300 -19.11 -2.41 -25.35
CA TYR A 300 -19.16 -0.94 -25.31
C TYR A 300 -17.97 -0.43 -24.49
N ASN A 301 -17.07 0.33 -25.13
CA ASN A 301 -16.52 1.58 -24.58
C ASN A 301 -15.64 2.24 -25.65
N LEU A 302 -16.26 3.25 -26.27
CA LEU A 302 -15.65 4.19 -27.19
C LEU A 302 -14.94 5.29 -26.39
N ASP A 303 -13.75 5.64 -26.89
CA ASP A 303 -13.16 6.99 -26.94
C ASP A 303 -13.47 7.99 -25.81
N LEU A 304 -12.53 8.10 -24.87
CA LEU A 304 -12.35 9.25 -23.99
C LEU A 304 -10.86 9.64 -23.91
N HIS A 305 -10.20 9.72 -25.07
CA HIS A 305 -8.75 10.01 -25.20
C HIS A 305 -8.40 11.24 -26.04
N ARG A 306 -9.33 12.18 -26.22
CA ARG A 306 -9.01 13.49 -26.80
C ARG A 306 -9.72 14.59 -26.04
N HIS A 307 -9.01 15.21 -25.08
CA HIS A 307 -9.03 16.65 -24.76
C HIS A 307 -8.61 16.95 -23.31
N MET A 308 -7.35 16.71 -22.98
CA MET A 308 -6.67 17.51 -21.95
C MET A 308 -5.42 18.13 -22.57
N LYS A 309 -5.63 19.24 -23.26
CA LYS A 309 -4.54 20.13 -23.68
C LYS A 309 -3.97 20.79 -22.43
N HIS A 310 -2.66 20.65 -22.26
CA HIS A 310 -1.82 21.46 -21.40
C HIS A 310 -2.09 22.95 -21.65
N GLY A 311 -2.61 23.66 -20.64
CA GLY A 311 -2.93 25.08 -20.74
C GLY A 311 -2.76 25.86 -19.43
N LEU A 312 -1.97 25.35 -18.48
CA LEU A 312 -1.90 25.91 -17.11
C LEU A 312 -0.48 26.03 -16.56
N ARG A 313 0.53 26.21 -17.44
CA ARG A 313 1.91 26.51 -16.99
C ARG A 313 2.51 27.82 -17.49
N GLU A 314 1.90 28.51 -18.45
CA GLU A 314 2.47 29.76 -18.99
C GLU A 314 1.87 31.03 -18.37
N ALA A 315 0.85 30.93 -17.52
CA ALA A 315 0.13 32.11 -16.97
C ALA A 315 0.46 32.46 -15.51
N LEU A 316 1.49 31.84 -14.90
CA LEU A 316 1.86 32.07 -13.49
C LEU A 316 3.31 32.57 -13.31
N HIS A 317 3.86 33.28 -14.30
CA HIS A 317 5.05 34.10 -14.08
C HIS A 317 4.62 35.53 -13.73
N THR A 318 4.12 35.74 -12.52
CA THR A 318 4.23 37.06 -11.88
C THR A 318 5.69 37.20 -11.47
N GLU A 319 6.45 38.01 -12.21
CA GLU A 319 7.79 38.43 -11.78
C GLU A 319 7.66 39.11 -10.42
N LEU A 320 8.05 38.41 -9.35
CA LEU A 320 8.18 39.01 -8.04
C LEU A 320 9.21 40.14 -8.14
N THR A 321 8.82 41.34 -7.73
CA THR A 321 9.74 42.47 -7.66
C THR A 321 10.86 42.15 -6.66
N GLU A 322 12.06 42.70 -6.83
CA GLU A 322 13.16 42.54 -5.86
C GLU A 322 12.75 42.99 -4.44
N GLY A 323 11.83 43.94 -4.33
CA GLY A 323 11.23 44.35 -3.05
C GLY A 323 10.39 43.26 -2.40
N ASP A 324 9.59 42.53 -3.18
CA ASP A 324 8.78 41.41 -2.66
C ASP A 324 9.65 40.24 -2.25
N LYS A 325 10.72 39.94 -3.01
CA LYS A 325 11.72 38.93 -2.64
C LYS A 325 12.35 39.25 -1.28
N HIS A 326 12.74 40.51 -1.06
CA HIS A 326 13.35 40.92 0.20
C HIS A 326 12.36 40.87 1.39
N ARG A 327 11.09 41.23 1.17
CA ARG A 327 10.04 41.11 2.21
C ARG A 327 9.73 39.66 2.57
N ILE A 328 9.74 38.76 1.59
CA ILE A 328 9.57 37.32 1.84
C ILE A 328 10.78 36.77 2.61
N GLN A 329 12.01 37.16 2.24
CA GLN A 329 13.24 36.75 2.93
C GLN A 329 13.29 37.14 4.41
N THR A 330 12.71 38.29 4.78
CA THR A 330 12.74 38.81 6.14
C THR A 330 11.63 38.26 7.03
N GLY A 331 10.58 37.66 6.46
CA GLY A 331 9.42 37.16 7.21
C GLY A 331 9.55 35.74 7.76
N TRP A 332 10.60 34.98 7.37
CA TRP A 332 10.74 33.59 7.80
C TRP A 332 11.41 33.47 9.17
N PRO A 333 10.82 32.70 10.11
CA PRO A 333 11.39 32.52 11.45
C PRO A 333 12.66 31.67 11.38
N LYS A 334 13.80 32.26 11.78
CA LYS A 334 15.12 31.63 11.78
C LYS A 334 15.49 31.02 13.14
N ARG A 335 14.76 31.40 14.18
CA ARG A 335 14.99 30.98 15.57
C ARG A 335 13.69 30.46 16.18
N GLN A 336 13.77 29.58 17.18
CA GLN A 336 12.59 29.03 17.88
C GLN A 336 11.67 30.13 18.41
N SER A 337 12.24 31.24 18.87
CA SER A 337 11.49 32.38 19.41
C SER A 337 10.68 33.14 18.37
N GLU A 338 10.98 32.96 17.08
CA GLU A 338 10.30 33.64 15.97
C GLU A 338 9.08 32.84 15.47
N TYR A 339 8.98 31.55 15.85
CA TYR A 339 7.78 30.76 15.56
C TYR A 339 6.61 31.18 16.47
N PRO A 340 5.37 31.14 15.96
CA PRO A 340 4.20 31.36 16.80
C PRO A 340 4.15 30.36 17.97
N PRO A 341 3.57 30.74 19.12
CA PRO A 341 3.43 29.84 20.26
C PRO A 341 2.77 28.52 19.85
N SER A 342 3.35 27.39 20.22
CA SER A 342 2.93 26.00 19.87
C SER A 342 3.36 25.49 18.49
N PHE A 343 4.08 26.28 17.69
CA PHE A 343 4.72 25.85 16.45
C PHE A 343 6.24 25.76 16.64
N GLY A 344 6.88 24.87 15.90
CA GLY A 344 8.34 24.70 15.88
C GLY A 344 8.82 24.36 14.47
N PRO A 345 10.13 24.42 14.21
CA PRO A 345 10.69 24.02 12.94
C PRO A 345 10.44 22.53 12.69
N ALA A 346 10.43 22.13 11.42
CA ALA A 346 10.49 20.72 11.05
C ALA A 346 11.84 20.14 11.53
N MET A 347 11.78 19.06 12.31
CA MET A 347 12.94 18.36 12.86
C MET A 347 12.94 16.92 12.34
N PRO A 348 13.87 16.51 11.44
CA PRO A 348 14.96 17.26 10.80
C PRO A 348 14.52 18.14 9.60
N PRO A 349 15.24 19.23 9.23
CA PRO A 349 16.64 19.55 9.51
C PRO A 349 16.93 20.54 10.67
N GLY A 350 15.92 21.04 11.39
CA GLY A 350 16.12 22.01 12.48
C GLY A 350 16.30 23.46 12.01
N PHE A 351 16.83 24.34 12.88
CA PHE A 351 17.01 25.76 12.55
C PHE A 351 18.16 25.97 11.56
N CYS A 352 17.88 26.77 10.54
CA CYS A 352 18.90 27.26 9.62
C CYS A 352 19.66 28.45 10.25
N TRP A 353 20.91 28.67 9.83
CA TRP A 353 21.72 29.80 10.34
C TRP A 353 21.12 31.14 9.91
N ASP A 354 21.48 32.24 10.58
CA ASP A 354 20.98 33.58 10.24
C ASP A 354 21.23 33.96 8.75
N SER A 355 22.26 33.37 8.14
CA SER A 355 22.65 33.53 6.73
C SER A 355 22.12 32.45 5.78
N CYS A 356 21.43 31.43 6.27
CA CYS A 356 21.05 30.26 5.49
C CYS A 356 19.76 30.50 4.68
N ARG A 357 19.77 30.05 3.42
CA ARG A 357 18.68 30.22 2.43
C ARG A 357 17.93 28.92 2.12
N CYS A 358 18.10 27.91 2.96
CA CYS A 358 17.57 26.54 2.79
C CYS A 358 16.04 26.46 2.60
N MET A 359 15.26 27.33 3.27
CA MET A 359 13.79 27.36 3.26
C MET A 359 13.24 28.37 2.24
N GLU A 360 14.13 28.95 1.44
CA GLU A 360 13.78 29.85 0.35
C GLU A 360 13.42 28.98 -0.86
N ASP A 361 12.22 28.38 -0.84
CA ASP A 361 11.66 27.52 -1.90
C ASP A 361 11.57 28.21 -3.28
N TRP A 362 11.91 29.51 -3.32
CA TRP A 362 12.02 30.35 -4.49
C TRP A 362 13.51 30.58 -4.77
N HIS A 363 14.20 29.56 -5.26
CA HIS A 363 15.55 29.69 -5.81
C HIS A 363 15.54 30.60 -7.06
N THR A 364 15.41 31.91 -6.85
CA THR A 364 15.54 32.95 -7.88
C THR A 364 16.95 33.53 -7.92
N GLY A 365 17.89 32.97 -7.15
CA GLY A 365 19.29 33.38 -7.08
C GLY A 365 20.24 32.46 -7.86
N PRO A 366 21.30 33.00 -8.49
CA PRO A 366 22.29 32.24 -9.27
C PRO A 366 23.37 31.54 -8.43
N GLN A 367 23.22 31.47 -7.10
CA GLN A 367 24.20 30.84 -6.21
C GLN A 367 23.77 29.40 -5.89
N THR A 368 24.35 28.46 -6.61
CA THR A 368 24.37 27.05 -6.22
C THR A 368 25.16 26.91 -4.92
N ASP A 369 24.52 26.36 -3.88
CA ASP A 369 25.16 26.07 -2.59
C ASP A 369 26.12 24.87 -2.72
N GLU A 370 27.21 25.02 -3.48
CA GLU A 370 28.15 23.94 -3.82
C GLU A 370 29.03 23.50 -2.63
N GLY A 371 29.02 24.24 -1.51
CA GLY A 371 29.90 24.02 -0.35
C GLY A 371 29.29 23.21 0.81
N LYS A 372 28.13 22.58 0.64
CA LYS A 372 27.48 21.83 1.74
C LYS A 372 28.07 20.44 1.88
N SER A 373 28.53 20.07 3.08
CA SER A 373 29.17 18.76 3.34
C SER A 373 28.27 17.54 3.07
N TRP A 374 26.94 17.68 3.07
CA TRP A 374 26.02 16.61 2.67
C TRP A 374 25.89 16.46 1.13
N LEU A 375 26.43 17.42 0.36
CA LEU A 375 26.66 17.30 -1.09
C LEU A 375 27.92 16.48 -1.41
N ASP A 376 28.81 16.26 -0.44
CA ASP A 376 29.98 15.39 -0.59
C ASP A 376 29.61 13.96 -0.17
N HIS A 377 29.21 13.11 -1.12
CA HIS A 377 28.90 11.71 -0.84
C HIS A 377 29.55 10.81 -1.88
N VAL A 378 30.66 10.17 -1.49
CA VAL A 378 31.56 9.40 -2.37
C VAL A 378 30.83 8.48 -3.35
N LEU A 379 29.86 7.67 -2.88
CA LEU A 379 29.12 6.76 -3.75
C LEU A 379 28.14 7.47 -4.70
N ARG A 380 27.50 8.56 -4.26
CA ARG A 380 26.61 9.37 -5.11
C ARG A 380 27.45 10.03 -6.19
N ASP A 381 28.61 10.58 -5.83
CA ASP A 381 29.49 11.28 -6.74
C ASP A 381 30.10 10.33 -7.76
N GLN A 382 30.42 9.09 -7.37
CA GLN A 382 30.83 8.02 -8.29
C GLN A 382 29.71 7.66 -9.27
N LYS A 383 28.47 7.47 -8.79
CA LYS A 383 27.32 7.17 -9.66
C LYS A 383 27.00 8.32 -10.60
N LEU A 384 27.04 9.56 -10.10
CA LEU A 384 26.81 10.77 -10.89
C LEU A 384 27.89 10.93 -11.96
N LYS A 385 29.17 10.74 -11.61
CA LYS A 385 30.28 10.74 -12.58
C LYS A 385 30.09 9.66 -13.63
N ALA A 386 29.75 8.43 -13.25
CA ALA A 386 29.49 7.34 -14.18
C ALA A 386 28.31 7.65 -15.12
N ALA A 387 27.22 8.23 -14.60
CA ALA A 387 26.07 8.65 -15.40
C ALA A 387 26.44 9.77 -16.38
N ILE A 388 27.18 10.79 -15.93
CA ILE A 388 27.66 11.88 -16.80
C ILE A 388 28.60 11.36 -17.89
N GLU A 389 29.53 10.46 -17.57
CA GLU A 389 30.41 9.83 -18.57
C GLU A 389 29.63 8.95 -19.56
N SER A 390 28.64 8.19 -19.09
CA SER A 390 27.74 7.43 -19.96
C SER A 390 26.88 8.34 -20.86
N PHE A 391 26.49 9.52 -20.37
CA PHE A 391 25.74 10.49 -21.15
C PHE A 391 26.63 11.18 -22.20
N LYS A 392 27.91 11.43 -21.90
CA LYS A 392 28.89 12.00 -22.84
C LYS A 392 29.15 11.11 -24.06
N THR A 393 28.97 9.80 -23.94
CA THR A 393 29.20 8.86 -25.05
C THR A 393 28.01 8.73 -26.01
N GLN A 394 26.89 9.39 -25.71
CA GLN A 394 25.70 9.34 -26.56
C GLN A 394 25.93 10.05 -27.90
N GLN A 395 25.57 9.39 -29.01
CA GLN A 395 25.83 9.88 -30.37
C GLN A 395 25.05 11.16 -30.75
N PHE A 396 24.03 11.52 -29.97
CA PHE A 396 23.21 12.71 -30.20
C PHE A 396 23.70 13.92 -29.39
N LEU A 397 24.86 13.83 -28.75
CA LEU A 397 25.39 14.86 -27.87
C LEU A 397 26.75 15.37 -28.35
N GLN A 398 26.93 16.69 -28.34
CA GLN A 398 28.22 17.35 -28.54
C GLN A 398 28.64 18.03 -27.23
N VAL A 399 29.81 17.66 -26.71
CA VAL A 399 30.41 18.35 -25.55
C VAL A 399 31.15 19.58 -26.05
N ARG A 400 30.74 20.78 -25.60
CA ARG A 400 31.42 22.06 -25.91
C ARG A 400 32.11 22.63 -24.67
N GLY A 401 32.99 23.61 -24.88
CA GLY A 401 33.66 24.34 -23.80
C GLY A 401 34.77 23.57 -23.07
N LYS A 402 35.30 22.50 -23.69
CA LYS A 402 36.43 21.73 -23.15
C LYS A 402 37.70 22.58 -22.94
N VAL A 403 37.88 23.64 -23.73
CA VAL A 403 39.01 24.57 -23.61
C VAL A 403 38.75 25.66 -22.55
N THR A 404 37.49 26.07 -22.38
CA THR A 404 37.10 27.12 -21.42
C THR A 404 36.80 26.59 -20.02
N ASN A 405 36.93 25.27 -19.79
CA ASN A 405 36.47 24.56 -18.59
C ASN A 405 34.98 24.75 -18.24
N GLN A 406 34.20 25.31 -19.16
CA GLN A 406 32.76 25.44 -19.03
C GLN A 406 32.13 24.33 -19.87
N GLY A 407 32.15 23.10 -19.34
CA GLY A 407 31.64 21.93 -20.06
C GLY A 407 30.13 22.03 -20.26
N TYR A 408 29.68 22.31 -21.48
CA TYR A 408 28.25 22.31 -21.83
C TYR A 408 27.90 21.10 -22.70
N PHE A 409 26.77 20.48 -22.40
CA PHE A 409 26.17 19.46 -23.26
C PHE A 409 25.24 20.14 -24.26
N GLN A 410 25.61 20.11 -25.54
CA GLN A 410 24.73 20.58 -26.60
C GLN A 410 24.14 19.37 -27.31
N PRO A 411 22.80 19.27 -27.47
CA PRO A 411 22.25 18.27 -28.36
C PRO A 411 22.82 18.53 -29.76
N LEU A 412 23.34 17.49 -30.40
CA LEU A 412 23.60 17.54 -31.83
C LEU A 412 22.24 17.77 -32.49
N THR A 413 21.96 19.03 -32.82
CA THR A 413 20.91 19.34 -33.78
C THR A 413 21.22 18.49 -34.98
N VAL A 414 20.39 17.47 -35.22
CA VAL A 414 20.38 16.74 -36.48
C VAL A 414 20.38 17.85 -37.51
N ALA A 415 21.50 18.01 -38.24
CA ALA A 415 21.57 19.03 -39.27
C ALA A 415 20.28 18.88 -40.06
N PRO A 416 19.47 19.95 -40.22
CA PRO A 416 18.20 19.84 -40.91
C PRO A 416 18.48 19.04 -42.17
N ARG A 417 17.84 17.86 -42.30
CA ARG A 417 18.12 16.94 -43.39
C ARG A 417 18.07 17.79 -44.65
N ASP A 418 19.19 17.87 -45.38
CA ASP A 418 19.21 18.65 -46.62
C ASP A 418 18.03 18.13 -47.45
N PRO A 419 17.00 18.95 -47.72
CA PRO A 419 15.80 18.48 -48.42
C PRO A 419 16.16 17.81 -49.73
N ARG A 420 17.26 18.26 -50.36
CA ARG A 420 17.80 17.70 -51.60
C ARG A 420 18.36 16.30 -51.45
N GLN A 421 18.93 15.96 -50.28
CA GLN A 421 19.38 14.58 -50.01
C GLN A 421 18.21 13.63 -49.78
N GLU A 422 17.15 14.10 -49.12
CA GLU A 422 15.94 13.31 -48.90
C GLU A 422 15.18 13.07 -50.21
N GLU A 423 15.04 14.09 -51.06
CA GLU A 423 14.51 13.96 -52.43
C GLU A 423 15.33 12.98 -53.27
N ARG A 424 16.67 13.08 -53.26
CA ARG A 424 17.54 12.13 -53.99
C ARG A 424 17.35 10.70 -53.51
N ARG A 425 17.20 10.48 -52.20
CA ARG A 425 16.94 9.15 -51.62
C ARG A 425 15.60 8.58 -52.07
N LEU A 426 14.55 9.41 -52.05
CA LEU A 426 13.21 9.04 -52.49
C LEU A 426 13.18 8.72 -53.99
N CYS A 427 13.83 9.53 -54.83
CA CYS A 427 14.00 9.23 -56.26
C CYS A 427 14.73 7.91 -56.50
N GLN A 428 15.83 7.64 -55.80
CA GLN A 428 16.56 6.38 -55.94
C GLN A 428 15.72 5.16 -55.50
N GLN A 429 14.93 5.28 -54.44
CA GLN A 429 14.00 4.21 -54.04
C GLN A 429 12.89 3.99 -55.06
N ALA A 430 12.35 5.07 -55.64
CA ALA A 430 11.32 4.99 -56.67
C ALA A 430 11.86 4.27 -57.93
N SER A 431 13.06 4.64 -58.41
CA SER A 431 13.72 3.99 -59.54
C SER A 431 13.95 2.49 -59.30
N ARG A 432 14.44 2.10 -58.11
CA ARG A 432 14.65 0.68 -57.77
C ARG A 432 13.34 -0.12 -57.76
N ARG A 433 12.23 0.49 -57.31
CA ARG A 433 10.90 -0.16 -57.35
C ARG A 433 10.40 -0.33 -58.78
N THR A 434 10.66 0.64 -59.66
CA THR A 434 10.26 0.54 -61.07
C THR A 434 11.07 -0.52 -61.80
N GLU A 435 12.39 -0.59 -61.55
CA GLU A 435 13.26 -1.62 -62.10
C GLU A 435 12.86 -3.03 -61.63
N ALA A 436 12.55 -3.20 -60.34
CA ALA A 436 12.08 -4.47 -59.79
C ALA A 436 10.76 -4.93 -60.44
N SER A 437 9.77 -4.03 -60.54
CA SER A 437 8.47 -4.35 -61.17
C SER A 437 8.62 -4.64 -62.68
N SER A 438 9.58 -4.00 -63.35
CA SER A 438 9.87 -4.27 -64.78
C SER A 438 10.53 -5.63 -64.98
N ARG A 439 11.34 -6.08 -64.02
CA ARG A 439 11.98 -7.40 -64.03
C ARG A 439 10.96 -8.52 -63.85
N GLU A 440 10.04 -8.36 -62.90
CA GLU A 440 8.95 -9.33 -62.64
C GLU A 440 7.98 -9.50 -63.82
N ARG A 441 7.81 -8.50 -64.69
CA ARG A 441 6.94 -8.61 -65.88
C ARG A 441 7.62 -9.27 -67.09
N ARG A 442 8.94 -9.46 -67.05
CA ARG A 442 9.71 -10.07 -68.15
C ARG A 442 10.05 -11.54 -67.91
N THR A 443 9.92 -12.00 -66.67
CA THR A 443 9.89 -13.42 -66.28
C THR A 443 8.47 -13.92 -66.34
#